data_AF-A0A8S3U4C1-F1
#
_entry.id   AF-A0A8S3U4C1-F1
#
_cell.length_a   1.000
_cell.length_b   1.000
_cell.length_c   1.000
_cell.angle_alpha   90.00
_cell.angle_beta   90.00
_cell.angle_gamma   90.00
#
_symmetry.space_group_name_H-M   'P 1'
#
loop_
_entity.id
_entity.type
_entity.pdbx_description
1 polymer ?
#
loop_
_entity_poly.entity_id
_entity_poly.type
_entity_poly.pdbx_seq_one_letter_code
_entity_poly.pdbx_strand_id
1 'polypeptide(L)'
;MPTYGKLDSFDESEDWTQYVERMEHYFNANEIDEEDQKRDIFLSVCGKNIYKLIRDLLAPAKPGTKSLADLTKLVKDHRDPVPSEIIQRFKFNSRTRHSDESVRTFIAALRSLTEHCNYGDTLNAMLRDRLVVGIKCDRIQEAASKAEFNI
;
A
#
# COMPACT_ATOMS: atom_id res chain seq x y z
N MET A 1 16.78 8.50 -32.54
CA MET A 1 16.40 9.71 -31.79
C MET A 1 14.90 9.60 -31.54
N PRO A 2 14.38 10.01 -30.37
CA PRO A 2 12.95 10.02 -30.15
C PRO A 2 12.26 10.94 -31.17
N THR A 3 11.14 10.48 -31.69
CA THR A 3 10.32 11.22 -32.66
C THR A 3 9.62 12.38 -31.96
N TYR A 4 9.25 12.22 -30.68
CA TYR A 4 8.53 13.23 -29.90
C TYR A 4 9.08 13.37 -28.47
N GLY A 5 9.46 14.60 -28.14
CA GLY A 5 9.73 15.03 -26.77
C GLY A 5 10.96 14.40 -26.10
N LYS A 6 11.05 14.61 -24.79
CA LYS A 6 12.07 14.04 -23.91
C LYS A 6 11.37 13.53 -22.66
N LEU A 7 11.77 12.35 -22.18
CA LEU A 7 11.37 11.85 -20.88
C LEU A 7 12.37 12.34 -19.82
N ASP A 8 11.91 13.16 -18.87
CA ASP A 8 12.72 13.58 -17.73
C ASP A 8 12.75 12.51 -16.62
N SER A 9 13.79 12.55 -15.78
CA SER A 9 13.95 11.61 -14.68
C SER A 9 12.91 11.77 -13.60
N PHE A 10 12.84 10.78 -12.70
CA PHE A 10 11.96 10.85 -11.54
C PHE A 10 12.37 12.00 -10.60
N ASP A 11 11.39 12.76 -10.12
CA ASP A 11 11.53 13.82 -9.11
C ASP A 11 10.90 13.38 -7.78
N GLU A 12 11.59 13.58 -6.66
CA GLU A 12 11.10 13.13 -5.34
C GLU A 12 9.80 13.83 -4.89
N SER A 13 9.42 14.95 -5.52
CA SER A 13 8.15 15.64 -5.29
C SER A 13 6.98 15.10 -6.11
N GLU A 14 7.23 14.23 -7.10
CA GLU A 14 6.20 13.63 -7.94
C GLU A 14 5.75 12.26 -7.42
N ASP A 15 4.51 11.88 -7.73
CA ASP A 15 3.98 10.54 -7.40
C ASP A 15 4.56 9.48 -8.34
N TRP A 16 4.96 8.32 -7.77
CA TRP A 16 5.59 7.25 -8.56
C TRP A 16 4.65 6.67 -9.63
N THR A 17 3.36 6.57 -9.34
CA THR A 17 2.38 6.06 -10.32
C THR A 17 2.25 7.05 -11.47
N GLN A 18 2.18 8.36 -11.18
CA GLN A 18 2.14 9.40 -12.21
C GLN A 18 3.41 9.42 -13.08
N TYR A 19 4.58 9.21 -12.48
CA TYR A 19 5.84 9.07 -13.23
C TYR A 19 5.79 7.91 -14.23
N VAL A 20 5.32 6.74 -13.79
CA VAL A 20 5.19 5.54 -14.64
C VAL A 20 4.19 5.80 -15.78
N GLU A 21 3.04 6.41 -15.51
CA GLU A 21 2.05 6.79 -16.53
C GLU A 21 2.65 7.73 -17.60
N ARG A 22 3.39 8.77 -17.17
CA ARG A 22 4.11 9.68 -18.08
C ARG A 22 5.12 8.93 -18.97
N MET A 23 5.86 7.99 -18.40
CA MET A 23 6.81 7.16 -19.13
C MET A 23 6.11 6.26 -20.16
N GLU A 24 4.99 5.64 -19.79
CA GLU A 24 4.18 4.81 -20.71
C GLU A 24 3.67 5.63 -21.90
N HIS A 25 3.17 6.84 -21.65
CA HIS A 25 2.78 7.76 -22.73
C HIS A 25 3.95 8.12 -23.65
N TYR A 26 5.16 8.31 -23.10
CA TYR A 26 6.36 8.56 -23.91
C TYR A 26 6.70 7.36 -24.81
N PHE A 27 6.60 6.13 -24.32
CA PHE A 27 6.80 4.93 -25.15
C PHE A 27 5.78 4.85 -26.27
N ASN A 28 4.50 5.02 -25.95
CA ASN A 28 3.41 4.94 -26.92
C ASN A 28 3.53 6.01 -28.00
N ALA A 29 3.83 7.25 -27.63
CA ALA A 29 3.98 8.35 -28.58
C ALA A 29 5.16 8.15 -29.54
N ASN A 30 6.20 7.41 -29.11
CA ASN A 30 7.40 7.14 -29.90
C ASN A 30 7.41 5.75 -30.54
N GLU A 31 6.28 5.02 -30.51
CA GLU A 31 6.14 3.67 -31.09
C GLU A 31 7.21 2.69 -30.56
N ILE A 32 7.52 2.79 -29.27
CA ILE A 32 8.48 1.92 -28.59
C ILE A 32 7.70 0.75 -27.99
N ASP A 33 7.68 -0.38 -28.70
CA ASP A 33 6.92 -1.56 -28.28
C ASP A 33 7.76 -2.66 -27.64
N GLU A 34 9.04 -2.76 -28.01
CA GLU A 34 9.95 -3.80 -27.51
C GLU A 34 10.21 -3.65 -26.00
N GLU A 35 9.86 -4.68 -25.23
CA GLU A 35 9.91 -4.64 -23.76
C GLU A 35 11.33 -4.43 -23.20
N ASP A 36 12.32 -5.06 -23.84
CA ASP A 36 13.73 -4.87 -23.49
C ASP A 36 14.19 -3.43 -23.76
N GLN A 37 13.70 -2.81 -24.84
CA GLN A 37 14.00 -1.43 -25.17
C GLN A 37 13.35 -0.47 -24.17
N LYS A 38 12.07 -0.68 -23.81
CA LYS A 38 11.39 0.12 -22.78
C LYS A 38 12.12 0.04 -21.44
N ARG A 39 12.53 -1.17 -21.02
CA ARG A 39 13.34 -1.39 -19.81
C ARG A 39 14.64 -0.60 -19.86
N ASP A 40 15.39 -0.70 -20.93
CA ASP A 40 16.71 -0.06 -21.03
C ASP A 40 16.59 1.46 -21.08
N ILE A 41 15.56 2.00 -21.74
CA ILE A 41 15.23 3.42 -21.69
C ILE A 41 14.88 3.84 -20.25
N PHE A 42 13.99 3.12 -19.57
CA PHE A 42 13.65 3.40 -18.17
C PHE A 42 14.90 3.42 -17.28
N LEU A 43 15.75 2.40 -17.36
CA LEU A 43 16.98 2.32 -16.55
C LEU A 43 17.94 3.49 -16.85
N SER A 44 17.95 4.01 -18.08
CA SER A 44 18.77 5.16 -18.46
C SER A 44 18.20 6.51 -17.99
N VAL A 45 16.88 6.64 -17.90
CA VAL A 45 16.21 7.92 -17.61
C VAL A 45 15.65 8.03 -16.20
N CYS A 46 15.46 6.94 -15.46
CA CYS A 46 14.86 6.94 -14.12
C CYS A 46 15.58 7.80 -13.08
N GLY A 47 16.82 8.21 -13.36
CA GLY A 47 17.62 9.05 -12.49
C GLY A 47 18.48 8.23 -11.53
N LYS A 48 19.57 8.86 -11.07
CA LYS A 48 20.61 8.20 -10.27
C LYS A 48 20.09 7.56 -8.97
N ASN A 49 19.12 8.19 -8.31
CA ASN A 49 18.59 7.72 -7.02
C ASN A 49 17.74 6.47 -7.21
N ILE A 50 16.83 6.48 -8.19
CA ILE A 50 15.98 5.33 -8.53
C ILE A 50 16.82 4.17 -9.06
N TYR A 51 17.78 4.44 -9.96
CA TYR A 51 18.68 3.39 -10.45
C TYR A 51 19.47 2.76 -9.30
N LYS A 52 20.02 3.56 -8.38
CA LYS A 52 20.71 3.08 -7.19
C LYS A 52 19.79 2.22 -6.32
N LEU A 53 18.57 2.67 -6.04
CA LEU A 53 17.59 1.92 -5.26
C LEU A 53 17.30 0.56 -5.88
N ILE A 54 16.99 0.52 -7.19
CA ILE A 54 16.78 -0.73 -7.93
C ILE A 54 17.99 -1.66 -7.80
N ARG A 55 19.20 -1.11 -7.96
CA ARG A 55 20.44 -1.90 -7.90
C ARG A 55 20.66 -2.50 -6.52
N ASP A 56 20.40 -1.74 -5.47
CA ASP A 56 20.52 -2.15 -4.07
C ASP A 56 19.46 -3.23 -3.72
N LEU A 57 18.21 -3.05 -4.17
CA LEU A 57 17.12 -4.01 -3.93
C LEU A 57 17.24 -5.34 -4.69
N LEU A 58 17.89 -5.34 -5.86
CA LEU A 58 18.03 -6.54 -6.70
C LEU A 58 19.29 -7.37 -6.43
N ALA A 59 20.22 -6.88 -5.63
CA ALA A 59 21.49 -7.57 -5.42
C ALA A 59 21.28 -9.04 -4.97
N PRO A 60 21.98 -10.02 -5.58
CA PRO A 60 23.10 -9.89 -6.53
C PRO A 60 22.71 -9.76 -8.02
N ALA A 61 21.44 -9.95 -8.38
CA ALA A 61 20.96 -9.85 -9.76
C ALA A 61 21.14 -8.43 -10.33
N LYS A 62 21.22 -8.28 -11.66
CA LYS A 62 21.39 -6.96 -12.32
C LYS A 62 20.03 -6.40 -12.77
N PRO A 63 19.82 -5.07 -12.79
CA PRO A 63 18.55 -4.47 -13.20
C PRO A 63 18.13 -4.86 -14.63
N GLY A 64 19.08 -4.94 -15.56
CA GLY A 64 18.81 -5.33 -16.95
C GLY A 64 18.37 -6.78 -17.15
N THR A 65 18.36 -7.63 -16.10
CA THR A 65 17.87 -9.01 -16.19
C THR A 65 16.41 -9.16 -15.73
N LYS A 66 15.72 -8.05 -15.45
CA LYS A 66 14.32 -8.02 -15.00
C LYS A 66 13.44 -7.36 -16.05
N SER A 67 12.14 -7.63 -16.03
CA SER A 67 11.19 -6.92 -16.89
C SER A 67 10.99 -5.49 -16.42
N LEU A 68 10.56 -4.59 -17.30
CA LEU A 68 10.18 -3.23 -16.89
C LEU A 68 9.11 -3.26 -15.79
N ALA A 69 8.10 -4.11 -15.94
CA ALA A 69 7.01 -4.26 -14.96
C ALA A 69 7.51 -4.68 -13.58
N ASP A 70 8.47 -5.62 -13.51
CA ASP A 70 9.08 -6.02 -12.23
C ASP A 70 9.83 -4.86 -11.58
N LEU A 71 10.54 -4.06 -12.38
CA LEU A 71 11.32 -2.93 -11.89
C LEU A 71 10.44 -1.79 -11.38
N THR A 72 9.40 -1.41 -12.12
CA THR A 72 8.48 -0.34 -11.70
C THR A 72 7.69 -0.74 -10.46
N LYS A 73 7.28 -2.01 -10.39
CA LYS A 73 6.65 -2.58 -9.19
C LYS A 73 7.60 -2.61 -8.00
N LEU A 74 8.84 -3.06 -8.18
CA LEU A 74 9.84 -3.11 -7.10
C LEU A 74 10.05 -1.73 -6.44
N VAL A 75 10.13 -0.67 -7.25
CA VAL A 75 10.26 0.70 -6.74
C VAL A 75 8.97 1.12 -6.03
N LYS A 76 7.80 0.84 -6.61
CA LYS A 76 6.51 1.15 -5.99
C LYS A 76 6.37 0.49 -4.61
N ASP A 77 6.61 -0.81 -4.53
CA ASP A 77 6.50 -1.58 -3.29
C ASP A 77 7.48 -1.10 -2.21
N HIS A 78 8.63 -0.54 -2.60
CA HIS A 78 9.59 0.03 -1.66
C HIS A 78 9.17 1.42 -1.16
N ARG A 79 8.67 2.28 -2.06
CA ARG A 79 8.30 3.67 -1.74
C ARG A 79 6.95 3.77 -1.03
N ASP A 80 6.02 2.92 -1.42
CA ASP A 80 4.69 2.77 -0.83
C ASP A 80 4.58 1.37 -0.21
N PRO A 81 5.34 1.08 0.87
CA PRO A 81 5.27 -0.23 1.49
C PRO A 81 3.84 -0.48 1.93
N VAL A 82 3.24 -1.55 1.37
CA VAL A 82 1.92 -2.01 1.80
C VAL A 82 1.97 -2.11 3.32
N PRO A 83 1.11 -1.36 4.03
CA PRO A 83 1.23 -1.29 5.48
C PRO A 83 1.10 -2.71 6.04
N SER A 84 2.11 -3.15 6.80
CA SER A 84 2.18 -4.54 7.29
C SER A 84 0.84 -4.95 7.91
N GLU A 85 0.23 -5.98 7.34
CA GLU A 85 -1.07 -6.51 7.78
C GLU A 85 -1.06 -6.78 9.30
N ILE A 86 0.04 -7.33 9.81
CA ILE A 86 0.24 -7.59 11.24
C ILE A 86 0.20 -6.29 12.05
N ILE A 87 0.89 -5.23 11.60
CA ILE A 87 0.90 -3.93 12.28
C ILE A 87 -0.49 -3.27 12.22
N GLN A 88 -1.19 -3.38 11.10
CA GLN A 88 -2.51 -2.79 10.92
C GLN A 88 -3.56 -3.50 11.78
N ARG A 89 -3.52 -4.84 11.80
CA ARG A 89 -4.31 -5.66 12.72
C ARG A 89 -3.99 -5.35 14.17
N PHE A 90 -2.71 -5.11 14.50
CA PHE A 90 -2.33 -4.67 15.85
C PHE A 90 -2.94 -3.31 16.21
N LYS A 91 -2.88 -2.31 15.31
CA LYS A 91 -3.51 -0.99 15.52
C LYS A 91 -5.01 -1.11 15.69
N PHE A 92 -5.68 -1.86 14.83
CA PHE A 92 -7.10 -2.17 14.93
C PHE A 92 -7.43 -2.81 16.28
N ASN A 93 -6.71 -3.87 16.66
CA ASN A 93 -6.94 -4.62 17.90
C ASN A 93 -6.60 -3.84 19.17
N SER A 94 -5.68 -2.88 19.08
CA SER A 94 -5.31 -2.01 20.21
C SER A 94 -6.27 -0.84 20.40
N ARG A 95 -7.17 -0.59 19.44
CA ARG A 95 -8.07 0.56 19.48
C ARG A 95 -9.16 0.34 20.53
N THR A 96 -9.17 1.24 21.52
CA THR A 96 -10.19 1.31 22.58
C THR A 96 -10.82 2.69 22.59
N ARG A 97 -12.12 2.77 22.84
CA ARG A 97 -12.88 4.04 22.83
C ARG A 97 -12.37 4.95 23.92
N HIS A 98 -12.12 6.21 23.60
CA HIS A 98 -11.80 7.22 24.60
C HIS A 98 -13.05 7.60 25.41
N SER A 99 -12.90 8.04 26.66
CA SER A 99 -14.04 8.36 27.54
C SER A 99 -14.92 9.49 27.00
N ASP A 100 -14.31 10.43 26.30
CA ASP A 100 -14.90 11.59 25.63
C ASP A 100 -15.34 11.31 24.18
N GLU A 101 -15.04 10.13 23.65
CA GLU A 101 -15.35 9.77 22.28
C GLU A 101 -16.75 9.14 22.17
N SER A 102 -17.56 9.65 21.24
CA SER A 102 -18.86 9.05 20.92
C SER A 102 -18.71 7.65 20.31
N VAL A 103 -19.69 6.77 20.55
CA VAL A 103 -19.69 5.42 19.95
C VAL A 103 -19.66 5.48 18.41
N ARG A 104 -20.32 6.46 17.79
CA ARG A 104 -20.32 6.63 16.32
C ARG A 104 -18.92 6.98 15.80
N THR A 105 -18.22 7.90 16.47
CA THR A 105 -16.85 8.28 16.14
C THR A 105 -15.90 7.09 16.26
N PHE A 106 -16.08 6.29 17.32
CA PHE A 106 -15.28 5.08 17.54
C PHE A 106 -15.48 4.04 16.42
N ILE A 107 -16.73 3.79 16.01
CA ILE A 107 -17.03 2.86 14.90
C ILE A 107 -16.40 3.35 13.59
N ALA A 108 -16.46 4.66 13.31
CA ALA A 108 -15.84 5.24 12.13
C ALA A 108 -14.31 5.04 12.14
N ALA A 109 -13.67 5.27 13.31
CA ALA A 109 -12.24 5.04 13.48
C ALA A 109 -11.86 3.56 13.30
N LEU A 110 -12.64 2.63 13.87
CA LEU A 110 -12.43 1.19 13.67
C LEU A 110 -12.52 0.80 12.20
N ARG A 111 -13.53 1.30 11.47
CA ARG A 111 -13.67 1.05 10.03
C ARG A 111 -12.47 1.54 9.23
N SER A 112 -12.01 2.76 9.50
CA SER A 112 -10.81 3.30 8.84
C SER A 112 -9.57 2.43 9.08
N LEU A 113 -9.37 1.90 10.29
CA LEU A 113 -8.23 1.03 10.60
C LEU A 113 -8.25 -0.34 9.87
N THR A 114 -9.37 -0.74 9.26
CA THR A 114 -9.46 -2.04 8.56
C THR A 114 -8.91 -2.03 7.15
N GLU A 115 -8.64 -0.86 6.57
CA GLU A 115 -8.26 -0.66 5.16
C GLU A 115 -7.12 -1.56 4.69
N HIS A 116 -6.12 -1.78 5.55
CA HIS A 116 -4.94 -2.60 5.26
C HIS A 116 -4.83 -3.86 6.15
N CYS A 117 -5.93 -4.26 6.79
CA CYS A 117 -5.95 -5.44 7.67
C CYS A 117 -6.21 -6.76 6.92
N ASN A 118 -6.59 -6.71 5.64
CA ASN A 118 -6.93 -7.87 4.81
C ASN A 118 -7.86 -8.87 5.52
N TYR A 119 -8.94 -8.39 6.17
CA TYR A 119 -9.87 -9.28 6.87
C TYR A 119 -10.79 -10.10 5.94
N GLY A 120 -10.91 -9.69 4.67
CA GLY A 120 -11.78 -10.37 3.70
C GLY A 120 -13.20 -10.54 4.25
N ASP A 121 -13.74 -11.75 4.09
CA ASP A 121 -15.10 -12.10 4.51
C ASP A 121 -15.33 -12.00 6.03
N THR A 122 -14.25 -11.95 6.82
CA THR A 122 -14.34 -11.86 8.29
C THR A 122 -14.43 -10.42 8.82
N LEU A 123 -14.36 -9.41 7.95
CA LEU A 123 -14.34 -7.99 8.32
C LEU A 123 -15.46 -7.60 9.29
N ASN A 124 -16.70 -8.00 9.00
CA ASN A 124 -17.86 -7.68 9.83
C ASN A 124 -17.84 -8.41 11.18
N ALA A 125 -17.23 -9.59 11.28
CA ALA A 125 -17.02 -10.27 12.55
C ALA A 125 -15.97 -9.50 13.38
N MET A 126 -14.81 -9.20 12.80
CA MET A 126 -13.75 -8.46 13.47
C MET A 126 -14.20 -7.10 14.00
N LEU A 127 -14.99 -6.34 13.22
CA LEU A 127 -15.55 -5.06 13.65
C LEU A 127 -16.49 -5.20 14.85
N ARG A 128 -17.34 -6.24 14.87
CA ARG A 128 -18.26 -6.50 15.99
C ARG A 128 -17.49 -6.86 17.25
N ASP A 129 -16.54 -7.79 17.15
CA ASP A 129 -15.74 -8.25 18.28
C ASP A 129 -14.94 -7.08 18.87
N ARG A 130 -14.29 -6.30 18.00
CA ARG A 130 -13.51 -5.13 18.43
C ARG A 130 -14.37 -4.03 19.02
N LEU A 131 -15.60 -3.85 18.55
CA LEU A 131 -16.54 -2.89 19.12
C LEU A 131 -16.91 -3.28 20.56
N VAL A 132 -17.23 -4.55 20.81
CA VAL A 132 -17.59 -5.07 22.13
C VAL A 132 -16.41 -4.93 23.10
N VAL A 133 -15.21 -5.37 22.70
CA VAL A 133 -14.02 -5.28 23.57
C VAL A 133 -13.54 -3.83 23.73
N GLY A 134 -13.71 -3.00 22.70
CA GLY A 134 -13.20 -1.63 22.64
C GLY A 134 -14.05 -0.59 23.37
N ILE A 135 -15.34 -0.86 23.59
CA ILE A 135 -16.19 -0.03 24.44
C ILE A 135 -15.93 -0.43 25.90
N LYS A 136 -15.22 0.43 26.65
CA LYS A 136 -15.19 0.35 28.12
C LYS A 136 -16.55 0.76 28.67
N CYS A 137 -17.46 -0.20 28.76
CA CYS A 137 -18.73 -0.06 29.45
C CYS A 137 -19.02 -1.37 30.17
N ASP A 138 -18.82 -1.38 31.49
CA ASP A 138 -18.99 -2.56 32.34
C ASP A 138 -20.35 -3.21 32.11
N ARG A 139 -21.41 -2.40 31.95
CA ARG A 139 -22.79 -2.86 31.71
C ARG A 139 -22.99 -3.59 30.37
N ILE A 140 -22.22 -3.24 29.32
CA ILE A 140 -22.30 -3.89 28.00
C ILE A 140 -21.41 -5.13 27.97
N GLN A 141 -20.23 -5.07 28.58
CA GLN A 141 -19.32 -6.22 28.70
C GLN A 141 -19.95 -7.34 29.55
N GLU A 142 -20.61 -6.97 30.64
CA GLU A 142 -21.31 -7.92 31.52
C GLU A 142 -22.57 -8.52 30.89
N ALA A 143 -23.24 -7.80 29.99
CA ALA A 143 -24.37 -8.33 29.23
C ALA A 143 -23.92 -9.28 28.10
N ALA A 144 -22.80 -8.98 27.44
CA ALA A 144 -22.23 -9.82 26.38
C ALA A 144 -21.64 -11.13 26.94
N SER A 145 -20.96 -11.11 28.09
CA SER A 145 -20.42 -12.31 28.73
C SER A 145 -21.48 -13.26 29.30
N LYS A 146 -22.66 -12.73 29.66
CA LYS A 146 -23.81 -13.53 30.12
C LYS A 146 -24.58 -14.21 28.99
N ALA A 147 -24.38 -13.81 27.73
CA ALA A 147 -25.07 -14.38 26.58
C ALA A 147 -24.50 -15.74 26.11
N GLU A 148 -23.29 -16.12 26.54
CA GLU A 148 -22.62 -17.36 26.11
C GLU A 148 -22.86 -18.59 27.01
N PHE A 149 -23.70 -18.49 28.06
CA PHE A 149 -23.92 -19.58 29.04
C PHE A 149 -25.32 -20.20 29.05
N ASN A 150 -26.08 -20.13 27.95
CA ASN A 150 -27.32 -20.91 27.79
C ASN A 150 -27.25 -21.86 26.58
N ILE A 151 -26.42 -22.89 26.72
CA ILE A 151 -26.60 -24.20 26.06
C ILE A 151 -26.87 -25.21 27.16
#